data_AF-A0A7C6MUQ7-F1
#
_entry.id   AF-A0A7C6MUQ7-F1
#
_cell.length_a   1.000
_cell.length_b   1.000
_cell.length_c   1.000
_cell.angle_alpha   90.00
_cell.angle_beta   90.00
_cell.angle_gamma   90.00
#
_symmetry.space_group_name_H-M   'P 1'
#
loop_
_entity.id
_entity.type
_entity.pdbx_description
1 polymer ?
#
loop_
_entity_poly.entity_id
_entity_poly.type
_entity_poly.pdbx_seq_one_letter_code
_entity_poly.pdbx_strand_id
1 'polypeptide(L)'
;MIKITISRNAHGSIVGYSISGHANFDQYGKDVLCAAVSMAGQTALLGLVQFLSADVEWKVTEGNLCCRLNERMDSDKMDKCQAILETMVLGLKNVAKQYKSHIYIVEEEVQPNV
;
A
#
# COMPACT_ATOMS: atom_id res chain seq x y z
N MET A 1 15.39 -6.49 -1.40
CA MET A 1 15.03 -5.07 -1.50
C MET A 1 13.52 -5.02 -1.62
N ILE A 2 12.85 -4.28 -0.74
CA ILE A 2 11.40 -4.08 -0.78
C ILE A 2 11.14 -2.85 -1.65
N LYS A 3 10.27 -2.99 -2.65
CA LYS A 3 9.78 -1.88 -3.46
C LYS A 3 8.33 -1.61 -3.12
N ILE A 4 8.01 -0.34 -2.88
CA ILE A 4 6.66 0.15 -2.60
C ILE A 4 6.36 1.21 -3.65
N THR A 5 5.28 1.04 -4.39
CA THR A 5 4.77 2.05 -5.32
C THR A 5 3.42 2.53 -4.83
N ILE A 6 3.26 3.85 -4.72
CA ILE A 6 1.99 4.51 -4.41
C ILE A 6 1.53 5.22 -5.68
N SER A 7 0.36 4.85 -6.19
CA SER A 7 -0.23 5.47 -7.37
C SER A 7 -1.25 6.52 -6.92
N ARG A 8 -1.08 7.76 -7.38
CA ARG A 8 -1.95 8.89 -7.09
C ARG A 8 -2.60 9.40 -8.36
N ASN A 9 -3.83 9.91 -8.28
CA ASN A 9 -4.45 10.61 -9.41
C ASN A 9 -3.96 12.08 -9.49
N ALA A 10 -4.41 12.81 -10.52
CA ALA A 10 -4.09 14.23 -10.71
C ALA A 10 -4.55 15.16 -9.58
N HIS A 11 -5.45 14.70 -8.70
CA HIS A 11 -5.89 15.43 -7.51
C HIS A 11 -5.04 15.12 -6.28
N GLY A 12 -4.03 14.25 -6.41
CA GLY A 12 -3.18 13.82 -5.32
C GLY A 12 -3.75 12.69 -4.46
N SER A 13 -4.97 12.23 -4.71
CA SER A 13 -5.57 11.12 -3.96
C SER A 13 -4.94 9.78 -4.33
N ILE A 14 -4.73 8.91 -3.35
CA ILE A 14 -4.20 7.57 -3.57
C ILE A 14 -5.27 6.73 -4.26
N VAL A 15 -4.95 6.20 -5.43
CA VAL A 15 -5.82 5.29 -6.19
C VAL A 15 -5.32 3.85 -6.13
N GLY A 16 -4.12 3.61 -5.63
CA GLY A 16 -3.60 2.25 -5.43
C GLY A 16 -2.22 2.21 -4.83
N TYR A 17 -1.80 1.00 -4.48
CA TYR A 17 -0.43 0.72 -4.05
C TYR A 17 -0.01 -0.68 -4.48
N SER A 18 1.30 -0.87 -4.59
CA SER A 18 1.93 -2.19 -4.71
C SER A 18 3.16 -2.30 -3.82
N ILE A 19 3.37 -3.50 -3.27
CA ILE A 19 4.50 -3.86 -2.42
C ILE A 19 5.07 -5.16 -2.94
N SER A 20 6.35 -5.16 -3.33
CA SER A 20 7.05 -6.34 -3.82
C SER A 20 8.39 -6.57 -3.10
N GLY A 21 8.84 -7.83 -3.09
CA GLY A 21 10.15 -8.21 -2.53
C GLY A 21 10.18 -8.35 -1.01
N HIS A 22 9.02 -8.50 -0.36
CA HIS A 22 8.86 -8.63 1.10
C HIS A 22 8.77 -10.08 1.62
N ALA A 23 8.90 -11.09 0.75
CA ALA A 23 8.88 -12.52 1.15
C ALA A 23 10.24 -13.23 1.01
N ASN A 24 11.26 -12.54 0.49
CA ASN A 24 12.61 -13.05 0.58
C ASN A 24 13.17 -12.61 1.94
N PHE A 25 13.85 -13.50 2.68
CA PHE A 25 15.13 -13.25 3.37
C PHE A 25 15.31 -14.08 4.65
N ASP A 26 16.08 -15.15 4.52
CA ASP A 26 16.57 -16.05 5.59
C ASP A 26 17.73 -15.42 6.42
N GLN A 27 17.68 -14.10 6.67
CA GLN A 27 18.73 -13.36 7.39
C GLN A 27 18.16 -12.60 8.58
N TYR A 28 18.73 -12.86 9.75
CA TYR A 28 18.36 -12.26 11.03
C TYR A 28 18.16 -10.73 10.93
N GLY A 29 16.97 -10.25 11.29
CA GLY A 29 16.59 -8.83 11.27
C GLY A 29 15.84 -8.36 10.02
N LYS A 30 15.95 -9.05 8.88
CA LYS A 30 15.12 -8.76 7.69
C LYS A 30 13.67 -9.25 7.85
N ASP A 31 13.46 -10.31 8.63
CA ASP A 31 12.11 -10.82 8.93
C ASP A 31 11.23 -9.78 9.62
N VAL A 32 11.81 -8.98 10.53
CA VAL A 32 11.09 -7.91 11.25
C VAL A 32 10.68 -6.81 10.28
N LEU A 33 11.54 -6.46 9.32
CA LEU A 33 11.23 -5.48 8.29
C LEU A 33 10.12 -5.95 7.36
N CYS A 34 10.23 -7.19 6.87
CA CYS A 34 9.22 -7.83 6.03
C CYS A 34 7.88 -7.92 6.76
N ALA A 35 7.89 -8.29 8.04
CA ALA A 35 6.69 -8.33 8.88
C ALA A 35 6.06 -6.93 9.02
N ALA A 36 6.85 -5.88 9.30
CA ALA A 36 6.34 -4.52 9.43
C ALA A 36 5.67 -4.02 8.13
N VAL A 37 6.32 -4.23 6.98
CA VAL A 37 5.77 -3.85 5.67
C VAL A 37 4.52 -4.67 5.33
N SER A 38 4.55 -5.97 5.56
CA SER A 38 3.42 -6.88 5.30
C SER A 38 2.22 -6.49 6.15
N MET A 39 2.44 -6.23 7.44
CA MET A 39 1.38 -5.79 8.35
C MET A 39 0.77 -4.47 7.90
N ALA A 40 1.59 -3.45 7.61
CA ALA A 40 1.07 -2.16 7.17
C ALA A 40 0.22 -2.28 5.89
N GLY A 41 0.75 -2.98 4.87
CA GLY A 41 0.06 -3.15 3.59
C GLY A 41 -1.20 -4.02 3.70
N GLN A 42 -1.14 -5.16 4.41
CA GLN A 42 -2.30 -6.05 4.51
C GLN A 42 -3.38 -5.49 5.42
N THR A 43 -3.03 -4.81 6.53
CA THR A 43 -4.03 -4.16 7.37
C THR A 43 -4.78 -3.07 6.62
N ALA A 44 -4.10 -2.30 5.75
CA ALA A 44 -4.78 -1.35 4.87
C ALA A 44 -5.77 -2.06 3.93
N LEU A 45 -5.34 -3.15 3.28
CA LEU A 45 -6.22 -3.95 2.41
C LEU A 45 -7.45 -4.47 3.17
N LEU A 46 -7.27 -5.03 4.37
CA LEU A 46 -8.36 -5.52 5.21
C LEU A 46 -9.31 -4.38 5.62
N GLY A 47 -8.78 -3.20 5.93
CA GLY A 47 -9.59 -2.00 6.21
C GLY A 47 -10.46 -1.60 5.02
N LEU A 48 -9.90 -1.62 3.81
CA LEU A 48 -10.64 -1.32 2.58
C LEU A 48 -11.71 -2.38 2.29
N VAL A 49 -11.31 -3.66 2.25
CA VAL A 49 -12.19 -4.76 1.81
C VAL A 49 -13.21 -5.14 2.89
N GLN A 50 -12.77 -5.36 4.11
CA GLN A 50 -13.65 -5.94 5.15
C GLN A 50 -14.36 -4.87 5.97
N PHE A 51 -13.63 -3.83 6.41
CA PHE A 51 -14.20 -2.81 7.28
C PHE A 51 -15.08 -1.82 6.50
N LEU A 52 -14.62 -1.35 5.34
CA LEU A 52 -15.38 -0.40 4.51
C LEU A 52 -16.26 -1.08 3.46
N SER A 53 -16.00 -2.35 3.10
CA SER A 53 -16.59 -2.96 1.89
C SER A 53 -16.39 -2.07 0.66
N ALA A 54 -15.20 -1.50 0.53
CA ALA A 54 -14.83 -0.64 -0.59
C ALA A 54 -14.71 -1.47 -1.88
N ASP A 55 -15.05 -0.85 -3.01
CA ASP A 55 -14.89 -1.46 -4.32
C ASP A 55 -13.41 -1.34 -4.75
N VAL A 56 -12.67 -2.43 -4.59
CA VAL A 56 -11.23 -2.46 -4.81
C VAL A 56 -10.80 -3.73 -5.56
N GLU A 57 -9.89 -3.56 -6.50
CA GLU A 57 -9.16 -4.67 -7.11
C GLU A 57 -7.90 -4.97 -6.31
N TRP A 58 -7.62 -6.23 -6.01
CA TRP A 58 -6.45 -6.59 -5.23
C TRP A 58 -5.90 -7.96 -5.60
N LYS A 59 -4.61 -8.15 -5.32
CA LYS A 59 -3.91 -9.43 -5.49
C LYS A 59 -2.86 -9.59 -4.40
N VAL A 60 -2.89 -10.73 -3.72
CA VAL A 60 -1.86 -11.15 -2.78
C VAL A 60 -1.25 -12.44 -3.28
N THR A 61 0.06 -12.44 -3.50
CA THR A 61 0.85 -13.65 -3.78
C THR A 61 2.12 -13.61 -2.95
N GLU A 62 2.92 -14.67 -3.01
CA GLU A 62 4.20 -14.69 -2.31
C GLU A 62 5.06 -13.47 -2.69
N GLY A 63 5.41 -12.68 -1.67
CA GLY A 63 6.24 -11.49 -1.80
C GLY A 63 5.64 -10.34 -2.59
N ASN A 64 4.34 -10.38 -2.94
CA ASN A 64 3.68 -9.33 -3.69
C ASN A 64 2.27 -9.05 -3.15
N LEU A 65 1.98 -7.77 -2.95
CA LEU A 65 0.68 -7.26 -2.54
C LEU A 65 0.34 -6.05 -3.40
N CYS A 66 -0.81 -6.08 -4.06
CA CYS A 66 -1.31 -4.97 -4.87
C CYS A 66 -2.76 -4.67 -4.52
N CYS A 67 -3.14 -3.39 -4.52
CA CYS A 67 -4.50 -2.93 -4.32
C CYS A 67 -4.74 -1.67 -5.16
N ARG A 68 -5.91 -1.56 -5.78
CA ARG A 68 -6.38 -0.41 -6.55
C ARG A 68 -7.84 -0.11 -6.19
N LEU A 69 -8.15 1.15 -5.94
CA LEU A 69 -9.52 1.62 -5.74
C LEU A 69 -10.24 1.73 -7.08
N ASN A 70 -11.51 1.33 -7.11
CA ASN A 70 -12.41 1.66 -8.22
C ASN A 70 -13.04 3.03 -7.97
N GLU A 71 -13.16 3.87 -9.00
CA GLU A 71 -13.64 5.26 -8.87
C GLU A 71 -15.16 5.38 -8.65
N ARG A 72 -15.87 4.26 -8.47
CA ARG A 72 -17.34 4.18 -8.39
C ARG A 72 -17.87 4.20 -6.95
N MET A 73 -17.21 4.94 -6.05
CA MET A 73 -17.62 5.05 -4.64
C MET A 73 -18.13 6.46 -4.33
N ASP A 74 -19.04 6.55 -3.35
CA ASP A 74 -19.46 7.85 -2.82
C ASP A 74 -18.30 8.58 -2.11
N SER A 75 -18.45 9.88 -1.92
CA SER A 75 -17.41 10.74 -1.37
C SER A 75 -17.01 10.38 0.07
N ASP A 76 -17.98 10.03 0.93
CA ASP A 76 -17.70 9.67 2.33
C ASP A 76 -16.87 8.37 2.41
N LYS A 77 -17.22 7.39 1.57
CA LYS A 77 -16.46 6.15 1.45
C LYS A 77 -15.07 6.39 0.89
N MET A 78 -14.94 7.27 -0.11
CA MET A 78 -13.65 7.65 -0.68
C MET A 78 -12.75 8.33 0.36
N ASP A 79 -13.29 9.25 1.16
CA ASP A 79 -12.55 9.94 2.23
C ASP A 79 -12.03 8.96 3.28
N LYS A 80 -12.84 7.96 3.66
CA LYS A 80 -12.43 6.89 4.57
C LYS A 80 -11.34 6.00 3.96
N CYS A 81 -11.43 5.70 2.66
CA CYS A 81 -10.36 4.99 1.95
C CYS A 81 -9.05 5.78 1.98
N GLN A 82 -9.10 7.10 1.74
CA GLN A 82 -7.92 7.96 1.81
C GLN A 82 -7.33 7.98 3.23
N ALA A 83 -8.14 8.05 4.27
CA ALA A 83 -7.65 8.01 5.65
C ALA A 83 -6.85 6.73 5.94
N ILE A 84 -7.33 5.57 5.48
CA ILE A 84 -6.63 4.28 5.64
C ILE A 84 -5.33 4.27 4.83
N LEU A 85 -5.41 4.66 3.55
CA LEU A 85 -4.27 4.61 2.62
C LEU A 85 -3.16 5.60 3.01
N GLU A 86 -3.50 6.84 3.36
CA GLU A 86 -2.51 7.83 3.81
C GLU A 86 -1.87 7.42 5.13
N THR A 87 -2.63 6.84 6.06
CA THR A 87 -2.08 6.29 7.31
C THR A 87 -1.09 5.17 7.03
N MET A 88 -1.41 4.27 6.11
CA MET A 88 -0.50 3.22 5.66
C MET A 88 0.78 3.83 5.06
N VAL A 89 0.66 4.83 4.17
CA VAL A 89 1.81 5.50 3.55
C VAL A 89 2.70 6.18 4.60
N LEU A 90 2.11 6.87 5.58
CA LEU A 90 2.85 7.47 6.69
C LEU A 90 3.64 6.42 7.49
N GLY A 91 3.00 5.28 7.78
CA GLY A 91 3.65 4.14 8.45
C GLY A 91 4.82 3.58 7.64
N LEU A 92 4.60 3.29 6.35
CA LEU A 92 5.64 2.76 5.45
C LEU A 92 6.81 3.74 5.28
N LYS A 93 6.53 5.04 5.16
CA LYS A 93 7.56 6.10 5.14
C LYS A 93 8.35 6.15 6.45
N ASN A 94 7.70 5.94 7.60
CA ASN A 94 8.39 5.88 8.88
C ASN A 94 9.34 4.68 8.96
N VAL A 95 8.91 3.50 8.52
CA VAL A 95 9.76 2.31 8.44
C VAL A 95 10.93 2.55 7.46
N ALA A 96 10.68 3.12 6.29
CA ALA A 96 11.71 3.40 5.29
C ALA A 96 12.80 4.37 5.79
N LYS A 97 12.46 5.32 6.69
CA LYS A 97 13.47 6.20 7.32
C LYS A 97 14.47 5.43 8.17
N GLN A 98 14.05 4.35 8.81
CA GLN A 98 14.89 3.50 9.66
C GLN A 98 15.70 2.48 8.84
N TYR A 99 15.18 2.06 7.67
CA TYR A 99 15.76 1.00 6.83
C TYR A 99 16.04 1.44 5.38
N LYS A 100 16.67 2.61 5.21
CA LYS A 100 16.88 3.27 3.89
C LYS A 100 17.54 2.40 2.82
N SER A 101 18.41 1.47 3.21
CA SER A 101 19.11 0.56 2.29
C SER A 101 18.28 -0.66 1.87
N HIS A 102 17.07 -0.83 2.40
CA HIS A 102 16.25 -2.02 2.22
C HIS A 102 14.85 -1.74 1.65
N ILE A 103 14.32 -0.52 1.81
CA ILE A 103 13.03 -0.10 1.29
C ILE A 103 13.21 1.04 0.30
N TYR A 104 12.56 0.92 -0.85
CA TYR A 104 12.44 1.97 -1.83
C TYR A 104 10.95 2.30 -2.05
N ILE A 105 10.57 3.55 -1.79
CA ILE A 105 9.20 4.05 -1.99
C ILE A 105 9.18 5.00 -3.19
N VAL A 106 8.28 4.75 -4.13
CA VAL A 106 8.01 5.61 -5.29
C VAL A 106 6.57 6.07 -5.23
N GLU A 107 6.36 7.35 -5.53
CA GLU A 107 5.03 7.91 -5.77
C GLU A 107 4.93 8.26 -7.25
N GLU A 108 3.89 7.77 -7.91
CA GLU A 108 3.64 8.00 -9.34
C GLU A 108 2.26 8.59 -9.54
N GLU A 109 2.14 9.54 -10.46
CA GLU A 109 0.85 10.02 -10.93
C GLU A 109 0.35 9.09 -12.03
N VAL A 110 -0.90 8.63 -11.92
CA VAL A 110 -1.56 7.75 -12.89
C VAL A 110 -2.82 8.41 -13.42
N GLN A 111 -3.10 8.18 -14.71
CA GLN A 111 -4.35 8.63 -15.32
C GLN A 111 -5.51 7.74 -14.86
N PRO A 112 -6.72 8.31 -14.69
CA PRO A 112 -7.93 7.53 -14.51
C PRO A 112 -8.10 6.56 -15.69
N ASN A 113 -8.37 5.29 -15.41
CA ASN A 113 -8.77 4.36 -16.48
C ASN A 113 -10.18 4.75 -16.93
N VAL A 114 -10.28 5.33 -18.14
CA VAL A 114 -11.54 5.65 -18.83
C VAL A 114 -12.32 4.37 -19.16
#